data_AF-A0A438FF08-F1
#
_entry.id   AF-A0A438FF08-F1
#
_cell.length_a   1.000
_cell.length_b   1.000
_cell.length_c   1.000
_cell.angle_alpha   90.00
_cell.angle_beta   90.00
_cell.angle_gamma   90.00
#
_symmetry.space_group_name_H-M   'P 1'
#
loop_
_entity.id
_entity.type
_entity.pdbx_description
1 polymer ?
#
loop_
_entity_poly.entity_id
_entity_poly.type
_entity_poly.pdbx_seq_one_letter_code
_entity_poly.pdbx_strand_id
1 'polypeptide(L)' 'MWAAQYYKHKNPRHWLSSSGLGAMGFGLPAAMGAALAKPDAIVVDIDGDGSFMMNIQELATIRVENLPVKIMH' A
#
# COMPACT_ATOMS: atom_id res chain seq x y z
N MET A 1 12.73 -1.45 2.61
CA MET A 1 13.97 -1.56 1.79
C MET A 1 13.91 -2.70 0.78
N TRP A 2 13.50 -3.92 1.19
CA TRP A 2 13.38 -5.09 0.32
C TRP A 2 12.68 -4.81 -1.03
N ALA A 3 11.50 -4.18 -0.99
CA ALA A 3 10.75 -3.86 -2.20
C ALA A 3 11.53 -2.94 -3.17
N ALA A 4 12.25 -1.93 -2.67
CA ALA A 4 13.05 -1.05 -3.54
C ALA A 4 14.28 -1.75 -4.16
N GLN A 5 14.85 -2.72 -3.45
CA GLN A 5 16.05 -3.44 -3.90
C GLN A 5 15.73 -4.55 -4.91
N TYR A 6 14.62 -5.27 -4.71
CA TYR A 6 14.36 -6.53 -5.41
C TYR A 6 13.14 -6.48 -6.35
N TYR A 7 12.17 -5.58 -6.11
CA TYR A 7 11.04 -5.44 -7.02
C TYR A 7 11.44 -4.62 -8.24
N LYS A 8 11.27 -5.16 -9.44
CA LYS A 8 11.62 -4.46 -10.69
C LYS A 8 10.45 -3.62 -11.19
N HIS A 9 10.60 -2.31 -11.10
CA HIS A 9 9.55 -1.37 -11.51
C HIS A 9 9.66 -1.14 -13.01
N LYS A 10 8.58 -1.40 -13.75
CA LYS A 10 8.57 -1.30 -15.23
C LYS A 10 7.75 -0.12 -15.76
N ASN A 11 6.84 0.40 -14.94
CA ASN A 11 5.86 1.41 -15.35
C ASN A 11 5.95 2.64 -14.45
N PRO A 12 5.76 3.86 -14.99
CA PRO A 12 5.68 5.07 -14.19
C PRO A 12 4.46 5.02 -13.26
N ARG A 13 4.58 5.65 -12.07
CA ARG A 13 3.50 5.76 -11.06
C ARG A 13 2.99 4.42 -10.52
N HIS A 14 3.79 3.36 -10.57
CA HIS A 14 3.50 2.05 -9.96
C HIS A 14 4.27 1.81 -8.65
N TRP A 15 4.96 2.84 -8.14
CA TRP A 15 5.69 2.81 -6.89
C TRP A 15 5.25 4.00 -6.03
N LEU A 16 4.67 3.69 -4.88
CA LEU A 16 4.17 4.65 -3.90
C LEU A 16 4.86 4.33 -2.58
N SER A 17 5.61 5.27 -2.04
CA SER A 17 6.31 5.13 -0.76
C SER A 17 6.51 6.50 -0.13
N SER A 18 6.43 6.58 1.20
CA SER A 18 6.78 7.80 1.95
C SER A 18 8.30 7.94 2.08
N SER A 19 8.99 8.25 0.97
CA SER A 19 10.45 8.28 0.93
C SER A 19 11.08 9.56 1.47
N GLY A 20 10.32 10.67 1.52
CA GLY A 20 10.80 11.94 2.06
C GLY A 20 10.68 12.00 3.58
N LEU A 21 9.46 11.90 4.10
CA LEU A 21 9.20 11.95 5.55
C LEU A 21 9.48 10.62 6.26
N GLY A 22 9.37 9.48 5.56
CA GLY A 22 9.53 8.16 6.19
C GLY A 22 8.37 7.79 7.11
N ALA A 23 7.15 8.26 6.82
CA ALA A 23 5.99 8.02 7.67
C ALA A 23 5.59 6.54 7.65
N MET A 24 5.69 5.88 8.82
CA MET A 24 5.14 4.55 9.05
C MET A 24 3.60 4.59 9.05
N GLY A 25 2.96 3.47 8.70
CA GLY A 25 1.51 3.38 8.49
C GLY A 25 1.02 3.97 7.16
N PHE A 26 1.92 4.48 6.32
CA PHE A 26 1.55 5.05 5.01
C PHE A 26 1.03 4.00 4.02
N GLY A 27 1.53 2.76 4.08
CA GLY A 27 1.29 1.71 3.08
C GLY A 27 -0.19 1.44 2.83
N LEU A 28 -0.90 1.03 3.88
CA LEU A 28 -2.31 0.66 3.81
C LEU A 28 -3.24 1.75 3.23
N PRO A 29 -3.28 2.99 3.77
CA PRO A 29 -4.13 4.04 3.21
C PRO A 29 -3.69 4.48 1.81
N ALA A 30 -2.39 4.45 1.48
CA ALA A 30 -1.91 4.75 0.13
C ALA A 30 -2.36 3.68 -0.88
N ALA A 31 -2.34 2.40 -0.50
CA ALA A 31 -2.82 1.30 -1.31
C ALA A 31 -4.34 1.38 -1.56
N MET A 32 -5.13 1.77 -0.55
CA MET A 32 -6.56 2.07 -0.72
C MET A 32 -6.80 3.15 -1.77
N GLY A 33 -6.10 4.29 -1.67
CA GLY A 33 -6.20 5.37 -2.64
C GLY A 33 -5.78 4.93 -4.05
N ALA A 34 -4.75 4.10 -4.16
CA ALA A 34 -4.30 3.55 -5.44
C ALA A 34 -5.34 2.61 -6.07
N ALA A 35 -5.98 1.75 -5.27
CA ALA A 35 -7.03 0.84 -5.73
C ALA A 35 -8.29 1.61 -6.19
N LEU A 36 -8.64 2.69 -5.49
CA LEU A 36 -9.71 3.58 -5.91
C LEU A 36 -9.38 4.31 -7.22
N ALA A 37 -8.14 4.78 -7.37
CA ALA A 37 -7.69 5.52 -8.56
C ALA A 37 -7.52 4.61 -9.80
N LYS A 38 -7.23 3.32 -9.61
CA LYS A 38 -7.11 2.32 -10.67
C LYS A 38 -7.77 1.00 -10.27
N PRO A 39 -9.11 0.88 -10.39
CA PRO A 39 -9.86 -0.31 -9.96
C PRO A 39 -9.44 -1.61 -10.64
N ASP A 40 -8.98 -1.54 -11.89
CA ASP A 40 -8.56 -2.72 -12.67
C ASP A 40 -7.09 -3.14 -12.40
N ALA A 41 -6.33 -2.35 -11.63
CA ALA A 41 -4.95 -2.65 -11.34
C ALA A 41 -4.82 -3.55 -10.10
N ILE A 42 -3.86 -4.47 -10.13
CA ILE A 42 -3.45 -5.18 -8.92
C ILE A 42 -2.64 -4.22 -8.05
N VAL A 43 -3.18 -3.86 -6.89
CA VAL A 43 -2.51 -3.05 -5.89
C VAL A 43 -2.02 -3.95 -4.76
N VAL A 44 -0.71 -3.88 -4.48
CA VAL A 44 -0.05 -4.64 -3.42
C VAL A 44 0.57 -3.67 -2.43
N ASP A 45 0.14 -3.74 -1.18
CA ASP A 45 0.76 -3.10 -0.03
C ASP A 45 1.84 -4.03 0.54
N ILE A 46 3.09 -3.55 0.63
CA ILE A 46 4.20 -4.29 1.23
C ILE A 46 4.57 -3.53 2.48
N ASP A 47 4.11 -4.03 3.63
CA ASP A 47 4.24 -3.32 4.89
C ASP A 47 4.95 -4.16 5.95
N GLY A 48 5.64 -3.49 6.86
CA GLY A 48 6.22 -4.15 8.04
C GLY A 48 5.20 -4.21 9.17
N ASP A 49 5.39 -5.12 10.12
CA ASP A 49 4.50 -5.32 11.26
C ASP A 49 4.21 -4.04 12.07
N GLY A 50 5.26 -3.29 12.42
CA GLY A 50 5.09 -2.04 13.16
C GLY A 50 4.38 -0.95 12.35
N SER A 51 4.58 -0.92 11.03
CA SER A 51 3.98 0.09 10.16
C SER A 51 2.50 -0.25 9.87
N PHE A 52 2.20 -1.52 9.58
CA PHE A 52 0.84 -2.00 9.38
C PHE A 52 -0.04 -1.75 10.61
N MET A 53 0.48 -2.04 11.80
CA MET A 53 -0.25 -1.86 13.06
C MET A 53 -0.63 -0.41 13.35
N MET A 54 0.05 0.59 12.79
CA MET A 54 -0.30 1.99 13.00
C MET A 54 -1.66 2.37 12.41
N ASN A 55 -2.03 1.75 11.28
CA ASN A 55 -3.25 2.07 10.55
C ASN A 55 -4.14 0.85 10.27
N ILE A 56 -3.97 -0.25 11.01
CA ILE A 56 -4.71 -1.51 10.82
C ILE A 56 -6.24 -1.34 10.84
N GLN A 57 -6.75 -0.32 11.52
CA GLN A 57 -8.18 0.02 11.55
C GLN A 57 -8.77 0.25 10.15
N GLU A 58 -7.96 0.66 9.17
CA GLU A 58 -8.41 0.91 7.79
C GLU A 58 -8.82 -0.37 7.05
N LEU A 59 -8.52 -1.56 7.59
CA LEU A 59 -9.10 -2.82 7.09
C LEU A 59 -10.64 -2.80 7.15
N ALA A 60 -11.22 -2.11 8.14
CA ALA A 60 -12.67 -1.92 8.21
C ALA A 60 -13.16 -1.11 7.00
N THR A 61 -12.46 -0.01 6.67
CA THR A 61 -12.75 0.82 5.50
C THR A 61 -12.62 0.03 4.19
N ILE A 62 -11.54 -0.75 4.03
CA ILE A 62 -11.34 -1.63 2.87
C ILE A 62 -12.52 -2.58 2.69
N ARG A 63 -13.04 -3.14 3.79
CA ARG A 63 -14.19 -4.05 3.75
C ARG A 63 -15.49 -3.34 3.39
N VAL A 64 -15.75 -2.17 3.98
CA VAL A 64 -16.97 -1.39 3.74
C VAL A 64 -17.02 -0.88 2.30
N GLU A 65 -15.91 -0.36 1.79
CA GLU A 65 -15.78 0.18 0.43
C GLU A 65 -15.49 -0.90 -0.63
N ASN A 66 -15.37 -2.16 -0.21
CA ASN A 66 -15.08 -3.31 -1.06
C ASN A 66 -13.84 -3.10 -1.97
N LEU A 67 -12.75 -2.59 -1.41
CA LEU A 67 -11.53 -2.27 -2.15
C LEU A 67 -10.64 -3.50 -2.38
N PRO A 68 -10.14 -3.73 -3.61
CA PRO A 68 -9.35 -4.92 -3.95
C PRO A 68 -7.86 -4.78 -3.61
N VAL A 69 -7.53 -4.41 -2.36
CA VAL A 69 -6.13 -4.26 -1.91
C VAL A 69 -5.56 -5.62 -1.47
N LYS A 70 -4.35 -5.95 -1.92
CA LYS A 70 -3.60 -7.12 -1.47
C LYS A 70 -2.51 -6.70 -0.50
N ILE A 71 -2.44 -7.32 0.67
CA ILE A 71 -1.49 -6.95 1.72
C ILE A 71 -0.44 -8.06 1.86
N MET A 72 0.84 -7.68 1.84
CA MET A 72 1.99 -8.52 2.13
C MET A 72 2.69 -7.96 3.36
N HIS A 73 2.63 -8.73 4.44
CA HIS A 73 3.12 -8.39 5.77
C HIS A 73 4.14 -9.44 6.23
#